data_AF-A0A8T0TFE5-F1
#
_entry.id   AF-A0A8T0TFE5-F1
#
_cell.length_a   1.000
_cell.length_b   1.000
_cell.length_c   1.000
_cell.angle_alpha   90.00
_cell.angle_beta   90.00
_cell.angle_gamma   90.00
#
_symmetry.space_group_name_H-M   'P 1'
#
loop_
_entity.id
_entity.type
_entity.pdbx_description
1 polymer ?
#
loop_
_entity_poly.entity_id
_entity_poly.type
_entity_poly.pdbx_seq_one_letter_code
_entity_poly.pdbx_strand_id
1 'polypeptide(L)'
;MAGVDEYLVGLKELFAEDPYDTLLRNLYQPRQLGLSEVPVYLYDLAKCPEIEFPAMTKARLGRFRCLALLLLGDHLVPVLPLRNPDTGISHHILRLIDSSNPSFKVDLLFRDSDLYFAGFRRAIVSPEGEEQWGEWFIYGDLIADGSAPEFLNAVNMGLGSAHRSRDVTRAGGENAMQDMFFTLARFEDRVRIIKNGEHPAEPQADEAENEPTGENKDAKNYREARMTTKLKSDLERAVARVIVVFSEALRFRSLYNEILKRLTELRWDDAQTLHPRLWKLINGWGTLSNFMQKMLHDEGTLDLATVLPSKLSMPFGFATMTIGDLIGPQGELMVAKRDLDHISQEALQRRSEVDGAANVQDPGFPSPTATEEEHEF
;
A
#
# COMPACT_ATOMS: atom_id res chain seq x y z
N MET A 1 -4.56 -29.11 -42.31
CA MET A 1 -4.23 -29.26 -40.87
C MET A 1 -2.74 -29.12 -40.73
N ALA A 2 -2.28 -27.90 -40.44
CA ALA A 2 -0.89 -27.58 -40.19
C ALA A 2 -0.87 -26.47 -39.13
N GLY A 3 0.06 -26.59 -38.18
CA GLY A 3 0.60 -25.47 -37.40
C GLY A 3 0.04 -25.26 -35.99
N VAL A 4 0.58 -25.98 -34.99
CA VAL A 4 0.56 -25.54 -33.57
C VAL A 4 1.85 -25.95 -32.83
N ASP A 5 3.00 -26.11 -33.51
CA ASP A 5 4.23 -26.66 -32.89
C ASP A 5 5.47 -25.75 -32.93
N GLU A 6 5.35 -24.45 -33.20
CA GLU A 6 6.53 -23.54 -33.25
C GLU A 6 6.54 -22.36 -32.26
N TYR A 7 5.59 -22.25 -31.32
CA TYR A 7 5.57 -21.14 -30.34
C TYR A 7 6.07 -21.49 -28.93
N LEU A 8 6.65 -22.68 -28.72
CA LEU A 8 7.19 -23.12 -27.41
C LEU A 8 8.72 -23.22 -27.34
N VAL A 9 9.44 -22.86 -28.40
CA VAL A 9 10.91 -22.95 -28.45
C VAL A 9 11.60 -21.60 -28.15
N GLY A 10 10.89 -20.48 -28.16
CA GLY A 10 11.46 -19.15 -27.90
C GLY A 10 11.57 -18.71 -26.44
N LEU A 11 11.04 -19.48 -25.47
CA LEU A 11 11.02 -19.10 -24.05
C LEU A 11 12.03 -19.86 -23.19
N LYS A 12 12.74 -20.86 -23.73
CA LYS A 12 13.78 -21.57 -22.97
C LYS A 12 15.13 -20.86 -22.93
N GLU A 13 15.36 -19.89 -23.81
CA GLU A 13 16.66 -19.19 -23.91
C GLU A 13 16.69 -17.83 -23.19
N LEU A 14 15.58 -17.38 -22.59
CA LEU A 14 15.54 -16.17 -21.74
C LEU A 14 15.55 -16.46 -20.23
N PHE A 15 15.49 -17.73 -19.81
CA PHE A 15 15.51 -18.15 -18.40
C PHE A 15 16.73 -18.98 -18.04
N ALA A 16 17.83 -18.83 -18.78
CA ALA A 16 19.14 -19.37 -18.40
C ALA A 16 19.82 -18.48 -17.34
N GLU A 17 19.04 -17.93 -16.39
CA GLU A 17 19.56 -17.20 -15.24
C GLU A 17 19.61 -18.14 -14.04
N ASP A 18 20.75 -18.10 -13.36
CA ASP A 18 21.08 -18.86 -12.17
C ASP A 18 19.88 -18.94 -11.20
N PRO A 19 19.45 -20.12 -10.74
CA PRO A 19 18.39 -20.24 -9.73
C PRO A 19 18.66 -19.40 -8.47
N TYR A 20 19.93 -19.06 -8.18
CA TYR A 20 20.29 -18.11 -7.13
C TYR A 20 19.80 -16.67 -7.37
N ASP A 21 19.72 -16.22 -8.62
CA ASP A 21 19.27 -14.86 -8.97
C ASP A 21 17.75 -14.70 -8.78
N THR A 22 16.99 -15.76 -9.08
CA THR A 22 15.52 -15.78 -8.86
C THR A 22 15.15 -15.80 -7.38
N LEU A 23 15.97 -16.46 -6.54
CA LEU A 23 15.81 -16.52 -5.08
C LEU A 23 16.11 -15.19 -4.39
N LEU A 24 17.14 -14.47 -4.84
CA LEU A 24 17.48 -13.14 -4.35
C LEU A 24 16.43 -12.09 -4.78
N ARG A 25 15.81 -12.26 -5.96
CA ARG A 25 14.78 -11.36 -6.48
C ARG A 25 13.52 -11.25 -5.62
N ASN A 26 13.14 -12.29 -4.87
CA ASN A 26 11.96 -12.28 -3.99
C ASN A 26 12.29 -12.09 -2.50
N LEU A 27 13.58 -12.11 -2.14
CA LEU A 27 14.02 -11.76 -0.80
C LEU A 27 13.90 -10.25 -0.56
N TYR A 28 14.27 -9.47 -1.57
CA TYR A 28 14.27 -8.03 -1.54
C TYR A 28 13.16 -7.46 -2.40
N GLN A 29 12.74 -6.26 -2.06
CA GLN A 29 11.82 -5.50 -2.87
C GLN A 29 12.38 -5.22 -4.28
N PRO A 30 11.50 -5.14 -5.29
CA PRO A 30 11.90 -4.84 -6.65
C PRO A 30 12.60 -3.50 -6.72
N ARG A 31 13.61 -3.43 -7.58
CA ARG A 31 14.30 -2.19 -7.89
C ARG A 31 13.34 -1.21 -8.60
N GLN A 32 13.34 0.04 -8.16
CA GLN A 32 12.57 1.12 -8.79
C GLN A 32 13.47 2.35 -8.98
N LEU A 33 13.82 2.64 -10.22
CA LEU A 33 14.65 3.77 -10.62
C LEU A 33 13.85 4.97 -11.12
N GLY A 34 12.58 4.76 -11.47
CA GLY A 34 11.72 5.81 -11.98
C GLY A 34 10.24 5.45 -11.86
N LEU A 35 9.39 6.46 -12.08
CA LEU A 35 7.94 6.32 -11.94
C LEU A 35 7.33 5.30 -12.92
N SER A 36 7.94 5.09 -14.09
CA SER A 36 7.51 4.06 -15.06
C SER A 36 7.63 2.63 -14.54
N GLU A 37 8.43 2.40 -13.50
CA GLU A 37 8.62 1.10 -12.85
C GLU A 37 7.70 0.91 -11.64
N VAL A 38 6.85 1.89 -11.34
CA VAL A 38 5.88 1.83 -10.24
C VAL A 38 4.54 1.33 -10.79
N PRO A 39 4.12 0.09 -10.47
CA PRO A 39 2.88 -0.44 -11.00
C PRO A 39 1.66 0.32 -10.46
N VAL A 40 0.66 0.45 -11.32
CA VAL A 40 -0.56 1.23 -11.07
C VAL A 40 -1.77 0.29 -11.10
N TYR A 41 -2.56 0.31 -10.05
CA TYR A 41 -3.84 -0.39 -9.93
C TYR A 41 -4.96 0.63 -9.99
N LEU A 42 -6.07 0.30 -10.65
CA LEU A 42 -7.21 1.20 -10.78
C LEU A 42 -8.29 0.85 -9.74
N TYR A 43 -8.96 1.89 -9.23
CA TYR A 43 -10.22 1.79 -8.50
C TYR A 43 -11.15 2.90 -8.95
N ASP A 44 -12.26 2.53 -9.59
CA ASP A 44 -13.28 3.47 -10.06
C ASP A 44 -14.41 3.63 -9.02
N LEU A 45 -14.51 4.82 -8.44
CA LEU A 45 -15.51 5.16 -7.42
C LEU A 45 -16.94 5.12 -7.97
N ALA A 46 -17.14 5.28 -9.28
CA ALA A 46 -18.47 5.26 -9.89
C ALA A 46 -19.00 3.84 -10.16
N LYS A 47 -18.14 2.82 -10.08
CA LYS A 47 -18.52 1.43 -10.32
C LYS A 47 -19.10 0.77 -9.07
N CYS A 48 -19.80 -0.33 -9.28
CA CYS A 48 -20.41 -1.10 -8.19
C CYS A 48 -19.34 -1.58 -7.19
N PRO A 49 -19.40 -1.16 -5.90
CA PRO A 49 -18.38 -1.52 -4.92
C PRO A 49 -18.30 -3.04 -4.64
N GLU A 50 -19.40 -3.78 -4.82
CA GLU A 50 -19.44 -5.25 -4.70
C GLU A 50 -18.52 -5.95 -5.71
N ILE A 51 -18.17 -5.26 -6.80
CA ILE A 51 -17.30 -5.78 -7.86
C ILE A 51 -15.92 -5.12 -7.78
N GLU A 52 -15.90 -3.79 -7.70
CA GLU A 52 -14.66 -3.00 -7.80
C GLU A 52 -13.74 -3.21 -6.60
N PHE A 53 -14.29 -3.26 -5.38
CA PHE A 53 -13.48 -3.41 -4.16
C PHE A 53 -12.85 -4.80 -4.03
N PRO A 54 -13.57 -5.91 -4.28
CA PRO A 54 -12.95 -7.23 -4.37
C PRO A 54 -11.93 -7.35 -5.51
N ALA A 55 -12.19 -6.75 -6.68
CA ALA A 55 -11.26 -6.80 -7.82
C ALA A 55 -9.94 -6.09 -7.52
N MET A 56 -10.01 -4.86 -6.98
CA MET A 56 -8.83 -4.11 -6.52
C MET A 56 -8.06 -4.86 -5.44
N THR A 57 -8.78 -5.41 -4.45
CA THR A 57 -8.18 -6.20 -3.37
C THR A 57 -7.45 -7.43 -3.93
N LYS A 58 -8.10 -8.17 -4.83
CA LYS A 58 -7.51 -9.35 -5.47
C LYS A 58 -6.26 -9.01 -6.26
N ALA A 59 -6.27 -7.93 -7.04
CA ALA A 59 -5.12 -7.52 -7.85
C ALA A 59 -3.91 -7.13 -6.99
N ARG A 60 -4.12 -6.33 -5.95
CA ARG A 60 -3.06 -5.94 -5.02
C ARG A 60 -2.55 -7.12 -4.18
N LEU A 61 -3.41 -8.04 -3.74
CA LEU A 61 -2.97 -9.29 -3.12
C LEU A 61 -2.18 -10.17 -4.10
N GLY A 62 -2.57 -10.19 -5.38
CA GLY A 62 -1.81 -10.82 -6.45
C GLY A 62 -0.38 -10.31 -6.47
N ARG A 63 -0.19 -8.99 -6.51
CA ARG A 63 1.13 -8.36 -6.39
C ARG A 63 1.92 -8.85 -5.19
N PHE A 64 1.34 -8.78 -3.99
CA PHE A 64 2.06 -9.19 -2.78
C PHE A 64 2.46 -10.65 -2.80
N ARG A 65 1.67 -11.52 -3.45
CA ARG A 65 2.05 -12.92 -3.65
C ARG A 65 3.20 -13.08 -4.65
N CYS A 66 3.25 -12.27 -5.71
CA CYS A 66 4.39 -12.25 -6.64
C CYS A 66 5.67 -11.78 -5.96
N LEU A 67 5.56 -10.76 -5.09
CA LEU A 67 6.68 -10.20 -4.34
C LEU A 67 7.05 -11.01 -3.09
N ALA A 68 6.18 -11.93 -2.67
CA ALA A 68 6.35 -12.61 -1.41
C ALA A 68 7.58 -13.49 -1.44
N LEU A 69 8.34 -13.42 -0.35
CA LEU A 69 9.36 -14.41 -0.09
C LEU A 69 8.75 -15.79 0.18
N LEU A 70 7.61 -15.80 0.88
CA LEU A 70 6.95 -17.02 1.31
C LEU A 70 5.44 -16.83 1.37
N LEU A 71 4.70 -17.88 1.01
CA LEU A 71 3.26 -17.95 1.07
C LEU A 71 2.86 -18.90 2.20
N LEU A 72 1.98 -18.45 3.10
CA LEU A 72 1.60 -19.19 4.30
C LEU A 72 0.15 -19.69 4.26
N GLY A 73 -0.01 -20.94 4.70
CA GLY A 73 -1.32 -21.59 4.84
C GLY A 73 -2.05 -21.78 3.50
N ASP A 74 -3.26 -22.33 3.58
CA ASP A 74 -4.07 -22.69 2.41
C ASP A 74 -4.49 -21.49 1.55
N HIS A 75 -4.45 -20.29 2.13
CA HIS A 75 -4.81 -19.05 1.45
C HIS A 75 -3.64 -18.28 0.85
N LEU A 76 -2.44 -18.86 0.92
CA LEU A 76 -1.23 -18.28 0.35
C LEU A 76 -1.04 -16.85 0.86
N VAL A 77 -1.04 -16.68 2.18
CA VAL A 77 -0.83 -15.39 2.85
C VAL A 77 0.60 -14.95 2.58
N PRO A 78 0.83 -13.85 1.83
CA PRO A 78 2.16 -13.40 1.50
C PRO A 78 2.87 -12.81 2.71
N VAL A 79 4.10 -13.27 2.93
CA VAL A 79 5.08 -12.63 3.82
C VAL A 79 5.87 -11.63 2.98
N LEU A 80 5.77 -10.34 3.35
CA LEU A 80 6.32 -9.24 2.55
C LEU A 80 7.85 -9.27 2.47
N PRO A 81 8.43 -8.84 1.34
CA PRO A 81 9.88 -8.84 1.12
C PRO A 81 10.61 -7.76 1.93
N LEU A 82 11.92 -7.96 2.11
CA LEU A 82 12.79 -7.01 2.81
C LEU A 82 13.07 -5.77 1.95
N ARG A 83 13.45 -4.67 2.60
CA ARG A 83 13.92 -3.44 1.93
C ARG A 83 15.08 -3.80 1.00
N ASN A 84 15.05 -3.31 -0.23
CA ASN A 84 16.16 -3.47 -1.16
C ASN A 84 17.37 -2.66 -0.66
N PRO A 85 18.57 -3.27 -0.51
CA PRO A 85 19.74 -2.56 -0.02
C PRO A 85 20.26 -1.49 -1.00
N ASP A 86 20.02 -1.67 -2.30
CA ASP A 86 20.55 -0.78 -3.35
C ASP A 86 19.61 0.39 -3.64
N THR A 87 18.30 0.12 -3.70
CA THR A 87 17.31 1.14 -4.10
C THR A 87 16.27 1.47 -3.04
N GLY A 88 16.38 0.87 -1.86
CA GLY A 88 15.50 1.18 -0.74
C GLY A 88 14.12 0.52 -0.86
N ILE A 89 13.07 1.29 -0.60
CA ILE A 89 11.70 0.77 -0.50
C ILE A 89 11.00 0.88 -1.84
N SER A 90 10.44 -0.23 -2.33
CA SER A 90 9.57 -0.23 -3.50
C SER A 90 8.13 0.13 -3.15
N HIS A 91 7.42 0.64 -4.15
CA HIS A 91 6.07 1.15 -4.02
C HIS A 91 5.16 0.64 -5.13
N HIS A 92 3.86 0.77 -4.91
CA HIS A 92 2.85 0.70 -5.97
C HIS A 92 1.84 1.83 -5.79
N ILE A 93 1.12 2.12 -6.87
CA ILE A 93 0.09 3.15 -6.93
C ILE A 93 -1.29 2.51 -6.96
N LEU A 94 -2.20 3.00 -6.14
CA LEU A 94 -3.63 2.84 -6.37
C LEU A 94 -4.18 4.15 -6.94
N ARG A 95 -4.55 4.14 -8.21
CA ARG A 95 -5.19 5.24 -8.91
C ARG A 95 -6.69 5.21 -8.67
N LEU A 96 -7.18 6.24 -8.01
CA LEU A 96 -8.60 6.51 -7.87
C LEU A 96 -9.07 7.34 -9.06
N ILE A 97 -10.20 6.93 -9.64
CA ILE A 97 -10.94 7.70 -10.64
C ILE A 97 -12.41 7.74 -10.27
N ASP A 98 -13.13 8.71 -10.81
CA ASP A 98 -14.58 8.71 -10.84
C ASP A 98 -14.99 8.80 -12.32
N SER A 99 -15.40 7.70 -12.94
CA SER A 99 -15.80 7.73 -14.35
C SER A 99 -17.09 8.53 -14.60
N SER A 100 -17.88 8.81 -13.57
CA SER A 100 -19.03 9.72 -13.66
C SER A 100 -18.62 11.21 -13.61
N ASN A 101 -17.45 11.51 -13.07
CA ASN A 101 -16.84 12.84 -13.07
C ASN A 101 -15.34 12.75 -13.37
N PRO A 102 -14.96 12.64 -14.66
CA PRO A 102 -13.59 12.33 -15.05
C PRO A 102 -12.61 13.48 -14.86
N SER A 103 -13.03 14.63 -14.30
CA SER A 103 -12.22 15.85 -14.17
C SER A 103 -10.96 15.69 -13.33
N PHE A 104 -10.88 14.64 -12.51
CA PHE A 104 -9.75 14.39 -11.63
C PHE A 104 -9.34 12.92 -11.62
N LYS A 105 -8.06 12.68 -11.33
CA LYS A 105 -7.53 11.38 -10.88
C LYS A 105 -6.69 11.59 -9.65
N VAL A 106 -6.60 10.59 -8.77
CA VAL A 106 -5.75 10.65 -7.58
C VAL A 106 -4.89 9.40 -7.52
N ASP A 107 -3.57 9.55 -7.56
CA ASP A 107 -2.64 8.44 -7.32
C ASP A 107 -2.34 8.39 -5.81
N LEU A 108 -2.58 7.24 -5.19
CA LEU A 108 -2.20 6.93 -3.81
C LEU A 108 -0.97 6.04 -3.82
N LEU A 109 0.11 6.44 -3.14
CA LEU A 109 1.36 5.69 -3.09
C LEU A 109 1.42 4.82 -1.83
N PHE A 110 1.73 3.53 -2.00
CA PHE A 110 1.87 2.57 -0.91
C PHE A 110 3.22 1.87 -0.97
N ARG A 111 3.83 1.65 0.19
CA ARG A 111 5.07 0.85 0.33
C ARG A 111 4.77 -0.64 0.19
N ASP A 112 5.59 -1.37 -0.55
CA ASP A 112 5.46 -2.81 -0.70
C ASP A 112 5.96 -3.57 0.55
N SER A 113 6.80 -2.96 1.40
CA SER A 113 7.32 -3.54 2.66
C SER A 113 6.25 -3.86 3.69
N ASP A 114 5.23 -3.00 3.76
CA ASP A 114 4.36 -2.93 4.92
C ASP A 114 2.98 -2.34 4.62
N LEU A 115 2.62 -2.14 3.35
CA LEU A 115 1.34 -1.55 2.93
C LEU A 115 1.11 -0.13 3.45
N TYR A 116 2.15 0.54 3.94
CA TYR A 116 2.03 1.87 4.50
C TYR A 116 1.75 2.89 3.39
N PHE A 117 0.71 3.71 3.58
CA PHE A 117 0.39 4.82 2.71
C PHE A 117 1.46 5.91 2.85
N ALA A 118 2.20 6.20 1.77
CA ALA A 118 3.28 7.18 1.78
C ALA A 118 2.78 8.60 1.47
N GLY A 119 1.76 8.71 0.63
CA GLY A 119 1.19 9.98 0.21
C GLY A 119 0.49 9.90 -1.13
N PHE A 120 0.25 11.03 -1.78
CA PHE A 120 -0.60 11.09 -2.97
C PHE A 120 -0.22 12.21 -3.92
N ARG A 121 -0.77 12.17 -5.13
CA ARG A 121 -0.83 13.30 -6.07
C ARG A 121 -2.16 13.31 -6.81
N ARG A 122 -2.52 14.44 -7.41
CA ARG A 122 -3.71 14.57 -8.25
C ARG A 122 -3.35 14.86 -9.70
N ALA A 123 -4.20 14.42 -10.62
CA ALA A 123 -4.26 14.94 -11.99
C ALA A 123 -5.53 15.75 -12.18
N ILE A 124 -5.43 16.87 -12.90
CA ILE A 124 -6.57 17.52 -13.53
C ILE A 124 -6.70 16.93 -14.93
N VAL A 125 -7.90 16.56 -15.32
CA VAL A 125 -8.18 15.99 -16.65
C VAL A 125 -8.97 17.00 -17.46
N SER A 126 -8.48 17.36 -18.65
CA SER A 126 -9.19 18.26 -19.56
C SER A 126 -10.42 17.58 -20.18
N PRO A 127 -11.36 18.33 -20.78
CA PRO A 127 -12.47 17.76 -21.55
C PRO A 127 -12.01 16.83 -22.68
N GLU A 128 -10.82 17.07 -23.24
CA GLU A 128 -10.18 16.26 -24.29
C GLU A 128 -9.47 15.01 -23.74
N GLY A 129 -9.44 14.83 -22.42
CA GLY A 129 -8.82 13.68 -21.75
C GLY A 129 -7.34 13.87 -21.43
N GLU A 130 -6.77 15.07 -21.64
CA GLU A 130 -5.37 15.33 -21.29
C GLU A 130 -5.18 15.39 -19.77
N GLU A 131 -4.20 14.65 -19.26
CA GLU A 131 -3.90 14.57 -17.83
C GLU A 131 -2.77 15.52 -17.44
N GLN A 132 -3.07 16.50 -16.61
CA GLN A 132 -2.08 17.36 -15.97
C GLN A 132 -1.80 16.88 -14.54
N TRP A 133 -0.73 16.10 -14.38
CA TRP A 133 -0.27 15.61 -13.09
C TRP A 133 0.37 16.71 -12.24
N GLY A 134 -0.02 16.76 -10.98
CA GLY A 134 0.51 17.67 -9.97
C GLY A 134 1.62 17.07 -9.12
N GLU A 135 1.90 17.75 -8.01
CA GLU A 135 3.00 17.41 -7.09
C GLU A 135 2.70 16.16 -6.25
N TRP A 136 3.75 15.41 -5.91
CA TRP A 136 3.67 14.34 -4.92
C TRP A 136 3.74 14.90 -3.51
N PHE A 137 2.68 14.76 -2.73
CA PHE A 137 2.61 15.10 -1.31
C PHE A 137 2.85 13.86 -0.47
N ILE A 138 4.02 13.78 0.18
CA ILE A 138 4.50 12.63 0.96
C ILE A 138 4.69 13.05 2.41
N TYR A 139 4.55 12.12 3.36
CA TYR A 139 4.85 12.40 4.76
C TYR A 139 6.30 12.88 4.97
N GLY A 140 6.48 13.90 5.81
CA GLY A 140 7.78 14.54 6.01
C GLY A 140 8.83 13.64 6.66
N ASP A 141 8.43 12.67 7.49
CA ASP A 141 9.34 11.71 8.09
C ASP A 141 9.89 10.69 7.07
N LEU A 142 9.06 10.26 6.10
CA LEU A 142 9.52 9.41 5.00
C LEU A 142 10.49 10.13 4.05
N ILE A 143 10.33 11.44 3.90
CA ILE A 143 11.28 12.27 3.16
C ILE A 143 12.59 12.37 3.96
N ALA A 144 12.49 12.60 5.28
CA ALA A 144 13.64 12.80 6.15
C ALA A 144 14.50 11.54 6.32
N ASP A 145 13.89 10.35 6.36
CA ASP A 145 14.61 9.07 6.52
C ASP A 145 15.04 8.41 5.20
N GLY A 146 14.76 9.06 4.06
CA GLY A 146 15.11 8.58 2.72
C GLY A 146 14.26 7.40 2.24
N SER A 147 13.09 7.16 2.83
CA SER A 147 12.14 6.15 2.39
C SER A 147 11.27 6.61 1.21
N ALA A 148 11.14 7.91 0.98
CA ALA A 148 10.48 8.47 -0.19
C ALA A 148 11.36 8.31 -1.44
N PRO A 149 10.84 7.78 -2.58
CA PRO A 149 11.64 7.64 -3.78
C PRO A 149 12.08 9.01 -4.34
N GLU A 150 13.39 9.19 -4.56
CA GLU A 150 13.98 10.46 -5.00
C GLU A 150 13.36 10.98 -6.31
N PHE A 151 13.03 10.06 -7.23
CA PHE A 151 12.44 10.40 -8.53
C PHE A 151 11.05 11.05 -8.45
N LEU A 152 10.40 11.04 -7.27
CA LEU A 152 9.11 11.72 -7.09
C LEU A 152 9.25 13.23 -6.86
N ASN A 153 10.45 13.71 -6.48
CA ASN A 153 10.69 15.10 -6.11
C ASN A 153 9.62 15.65 -5.13
N ALA A 154 9.39 14.87 -4.06
CA ALA A 154 8.22 15.03 -3.20
C ALA A 154 8.20 16.35 -2.40
N VAL A 155 6.99 16.83 -2.14
CA VAL A 155 6.67 17.90 -1.21
C VAL A 155 6.21 17.28 0.10
N ASN A 156 6.74 17.75 1.22
CA ASN A 156 6.23 17.38 2.54
C ASN A 156 4.77 17.81 2.65
N MET A 157 3.88 16.85 2.84
CA MET A 157 2.44 17.02 2.95
C MET A 157 2.01 17.90 4.14
N GLY A 158 2.88 18.13 5.14
CA GLY A 158 2.56 18.94 6.33
C GLY A 158 1.73 18.19 7.38
N LEU A 159 1.69 16.85 7.28
CA LEU A 159 1.13 15.94 8.28
C LEU A 159 2.23 15.05 8.86
N GLY A 160 2.04 14.62 10.11
CA GLY A 160 2.81 13.51 10.68
C GLY A 160 2.24 12.16 10.23
N SER A 161 3.13 11.18 10.08
CA SER A 161 2.85 9.78 9.73
C SER A 161 2.16 8.95 10.81
N ALA A 162 2.21 9.43 12.07
CA ALA A 162 1.67 8.71 13.21
C ALA A 162 0.13 8.73 13.18
N HIS A 163 -0.49 7.54 13.26
CA HIS A 163 -1.93 7.34 13.28
C HIS A 163 -2.60 8.14 14.43
N ARG A 164 -3.18 9.30 14.12
CA ARG A 164 -3.97 10.07 15.10
C ARG A 164 -5.43 9.57 15.12
N SER A 165 -5.67 8.68 16.07
CA SER A 165 -6.92 8.37 16.80
C SER A 165 -8.09 7.64 16.11
N ARG A 166 -8.77 6.82 16.93
CA ARG A 166 -10.03 6.11 16.67
C ARG A 166 -11.21 7.05 16.39
N ASP A 167 -11.11 8.30 16.84
CA ASP A 167 -12.24 9.23 16.93
C ASP A 167 -12.49 10.00 15.62
N VAL A 168 -11.47 10.07 14.75
CA VAL A 168 -11.54 10.79 13.46
C VAL A 168 -11.99 9.87 12.32
N THR A 169 -11.78 8.56 12.46
CA THR A 169 -11.86 7.64 11.32
C THR A 169 -13.22 6.97 11.22
N ARG A 170 -14.11 7.60 10.44
CA ARG A 170 -15.31 6.96 9.90
C ARG A 170 -14.99 6.53 8.47
N ALA A 171 -14.45 5.32 8.35
CA ALA A 171 -13.97 4.74 7.10
C ALA A 171 -14.99 3.78 6.48
N GLY A 172 -14.98 3.69 5.15
CA GLY A 172 -15.98 2.96 4.36
C GLY A 172 -17.26 3.77 4.10
N GLY A 173 -18.05 3.31 3.14
CA GLY A 173 -19.27 3.97 2.66
C GLY A 173 -19.03 4.89 1.46
N GLU A 174 -19.98 4.92 0.53
CA GLU A 174 -19.87 5.62 -0.76
C GLU A 174 -19.53 7.11 -0.61
N ASN A 175 -20.26 7.83 0.24
CA ASN A 175 -20.01 9.25 0.51
C ASN A 175 -18.62 9.51 1.12
N ALA A 176 -18.15 8.63 2.00
CA ALA A 176 -16.83 8.79 2.61
C ALA A 176 -15.70 8.60 1.59
N MET A 177 -15.91 7.72 0.61
CA MET A 177 -14.99 7.52 -0.52
C MET A 177 -14.98 8.74 -1.44
N GLN A 178 -16.15 9.28 -1.77
CA GLN A 178 -16.29 10.48 -2.60
C GLN A 178 -15.67 11.72 -1.92
N ASP A 179 -15.98 11.95 -0.64
CA ASP A 179 -15.37 13.02 0.16
C ASP A 179 -13.84 12.91 0.19
N MET A 180 -13.32 11.69 0.42
CA MET A 180 -11.89 11.42 0.42
C MET A 180 -11.28 11.75 -0.94
N PHE A 181 -11.87 11.25 -2.03
CA PHE A 181 -11.39 11.50 -3.38
C PHE A 181 -11.33 12.99 -3.71
N PHE A 182 -12.40 13.75 -3.49
CA PHE A 182 -12.42 15.19 -3.79
C PHE A 182 -11.55 16.03 -2.85
N THR A 183 -11.36 15.59 -1.61
CA THR A 183 -10.42 16.25 -0.67
C THR A 183 -8.99 16.15 -1.21
N LEU A 184 -8.57 14.96 -1.65
CA LEU A 184 -7.23 14.73 -2.20
C LEU A 184 -7.08 15.40 -3.58
N ALA A 185 -8.09 15.30 -4.44
CA ALA A 185 -8.07 15.86 -5.79
C ALA A 185 -7.91 17.38 -5.82
N ARG A 186 -8.47 18.09 -4.83
CA ARG A 186 -8.44 19.55 -4.72
C ARG A 186 -7.39 20.07 -3.73
N PHE A 187 -6.57 19.19 -3.17
CA PHE A 187 -5.64 19.56 -2.11
C PHE A 187 -4.61 20.59 -2.59
N GLU A 188 -3.99 20.32 -3.74
CA GLU A 188 -2.93 21.16 -4.32
C GLU A 188 -3.40 22.60 -4.58
N ASP A 189 -4.66 22.78 -4.97
CA ASP A 189 -5.25 24.10 -5.26
C ASP A 189 -5.48 24.93 -3.99
N ARG A 190 -5.37 24.31 -2.81
CA ARG A 190 -5.72 24.90 -1.50
C ARG A 190 -4.52 25.03 -0.56
N VAL A 191 -3.32 24.70 -1.02
CA VAL A 191 -2.09 24.80 -0.23
C VAL A 191 -1.09 25.74 -0.85
N ARG A 192 -0.20 26.28 -0.02
CA ARG A 192 0.97 27.03 -0.45
C ARG A 192 2.21 26.16 -0.27
N ILE A 193 2.95 25.92 -1.35
CA ILE A 193 4.23 25.20 -1.26
C ILE A 193 5.34 26.20 -0.98
N ILE A 194 6.05 26.02 0.12
CA ILE A 194 7.20 26.84 0.52
C ILE A 194 8.50 26.05 0.42
N LYS A 195 9.63 26.73 0.18
CA LYS A 195 10.97 26.15 0.27
C LYS A 195 11.61 26.49 1.62
N ASN A 196 12.31 25.54 2.23
CA ASN A 196 13.09 25.79 3.44
C ASN A 196 14.04 26.99 3.26
N GLY A 197 13.95 27.99 4.14
CA GLY A 197 14.71 29.25 4.08
C GLY A 197 13.94 30.45 3.53
N GLU A 198 12.77 30.26 2.93
CA GLU A 198 11.85 31.35 2.60
C GLU A 198 10.95 31.65 3.81
N HIS A 199 11.30 32.66 4.61
CA HIS A 199 10.37 33.20 5.61
C HIS A 199 9.21 33.91 4.88
N PRO A 200 7.95 33.49 5.06
CA PRO A 200 6.83 34.26 4.53
C PRO A 200 6.77 35.61 5.22
N ALA A 201 6.46 36.66 4.45
CA ALA A 201 5.97 37.90 5.01
C ALA A 201 4.61 37.61 5.67
N GLU A 202 4.62 37.57 7.01
CA GLU A 202 3.50 37.38 7.94
C GLU A 202 2.69 36.06 7.77
N PRO A 203 2.53 35.25 8.85
CA PRO A 203 1.56 34.16 8.86
C PRO A 203 0.15 34.75 8.71
N GLN A 204 -0.67 34.21 7.80
CA GLN A 204 -2.11 34.51 7.83
C GLN A 204 -2.71 33.90 9.10
N ALA A 205 -3.62 34.63 9.75
CA ALA A 205 -4.15 34.33 11.09
C ALA A 205 -4.82 32.95 11.27
N ASP A 206 -5.02 32.19 10.19
CA ASP A 206 -5.71 30.89 10.18
C ASP A 206 -4.83 29.71 9.69
N GLU A 207 -3.54 29.93 9.44
CA GLU A 207 -2.59 28.85 9.12
C GLU A 207 -2.29 28.01 10.37
N ALA A 208 -2.26 26.68 10.22
CA ALA A 208 -1.85 25.83 11.32
C ALA A 208 -0.36 26.09 11.62
N GLU A 209 -0.04 26.51 12.85
CA GLU A 209 1.34 26.45 13.34
C GLU A 209 1.76 24.96 13.34
N ASN A 210 2.48 24.55 12.29
CA ASN A 210 3.26 23.33 12.38
C ASN A 210 4.37 23.63 13.38
N GLU A 211 4.24 23.14 14.62
CA GLU A 211 5.43 22.93 15.45
C GLU A 211 6.38 22.06 14.61
N PRO A 212 7.62 22.51 14.35
CA PRO A 212 8.58 21.69 13.64
C PRO A 212 8.78 20.42 14.45
N THR A 213 8.26 19.30 13.93
CA THR A 213 8.46 17.99 14.53
C THR A 213 9.92 17.60 14.35
N GLY A 214 10.72 17.96 15.36
CA GLY A 214 12.15 17.68 15.43
C GLY A 214 13.01 18.72 14.74
N GLU A 215 13.91 19.35 15.51
CA GLU A 215 15.10 20.01 14.97
C GLU A 215 15.98 18.95 14.28
N ASN A 216 15.68 18.62 13.03
CA ASN A 216 16.62 17.85 12.22
C ASN A 216 17.60 18.85 11.60
N LYS A 217 18.74 19.04 12.29
CA LYS A 217 19.80 20.02 11.95
C LYS A 217 20.48 19.77 10.61
N ASP A 218 20.09 18.70 9.89
CA ASP A 218 20.59 18.32 8.57
C ASP A 218 19.54 18.46 7.44
N ALA A 219 18.44 19.20 7.67
CA ALA A 219 17.34 19.35 6.70
C ALA A 219 17.73 20.16 5.43
N LYS A 220 18.44 19.50 4.51
CA LYS A 220 18.67 19.97 3.14
C LYS A 220 17.33 20.18 2.42
N ASN A 221 16.98 21.43 2.12
CA ASN A 221 16.15 21.85 0.97
C ASN A 221 14.85 21.07 0.64
N TYR A 222 14.05 20.64 1.61
CA TYR A 222 12.73 20.04 1.29
C TYR A 222 11.64 21.11 1.18
N ARG A 223 10.71 20.92 0.22
CA ARG A 223 9.52 21.73 -0.01
C ARG A 223 8.43 21.28 0.96
N GLU A 224 7.64 22.19 1.50
CA GLU A 224 6.54 21.87 2.44
C GLU A 224 5.23 22.53 2.01
N ALA A 225 4.12 21.79 2.11
CA ALA A 225 2.78 22.31 1.93
C ALA A 225 2.28 22.98 3.23
N ARG A 226 2.02 24.28 3.17
CA ARG A 226 1.33 25.05 4.22
C ARG A 226 -0.16 25.13 3.93
N MET A 227 -0.96 24.93 4.96
CA MET A 227 -2.41 24.81 4.86
C MET A 227 -3.12 25.37 6.09
N THR A 228 -4.38 25.72 5.92
CA THR A 228 -5.24 26.13 7.04
C THR A 228 -5.55 24.96 7.97
N THR A 229 -5.87 25.26 9.23
CA THR A 229 -6.25 24.24 10.23
C THR A 229 -7.44 23.38 9.77
N LYS A 230 -8.42 24.00 9.08
CA LYS A 230 -9.56 23.28 8.52
C LYS A 230 -9.13 22.27 7.44
N LEU A 231 -8.30 22.70 6.49
CA LEU A 231 -7.80 21.82 5.44
C LEU A 231 -6.96 20.67 6.02
N LYS A 232 -6.14 20.97 7.04
CA LYS A 232 -5.38 19.94 7.75
C LYS A 232 -6.29 18.86 8.34
N SER A 233 -7.36 19.25 9.03
CA SER A 233 -8.33 18.31 9.59
C SER A 233 -9.09 17.50 8.52
N ASP A 234 -9.48 18.15 7.42
CA ASP A 234 -10.13 17.48 6.28
C ASP A 234 -9.18 16.43 5.66
N LEU A 235 -7.91 16.79 5.47
CA LEU A 235 -6.87 15.91 4.94
C LEU A 235 -6.57 14.73 5.87
N GLU A 236 -6.41 14.97 7.17
CA GLU A 236 -6.21 13.91 8.18
C GLU A 236 -7.32 12.86 8.11
N ARG A 237 -8.57 13.31 7.95
CA ARG A 237 -9.72 12.41 7.79
C ARG A 237 -9.67 11.63 6.48
N ALA A 238 -9.36 12.29 5.36
CA ALA A 238 -9.25 11.64 4.06
C ALA A 238 -8.13 10.57 4.06
N VAL A 239 -6.96 10.91 4.59
CA VAL A 239 -5.82 10.00 4.71
C VAL A 239 -6.12 8.83 5.65
N ALA A 240 -6.80 9.06 6.77
CA ALA A 240 -7.23 7.97 7.64
C ALA A 240 -8.19 6.99 6.94
N ARG A 241 -9.08 7.49 6.07
CA ARG A 241 -9.94 6.65 5.23
C ARG A 241 -9.13 5.84 4.22
N VAL A 242 -8.15 6.47 3.54
CA VAL A 242 -7.23 5.78 2.63
C VAL A 242 -6.55 4.60 3.34
N ILE A 243 -5.98 4.85 4.51
CA ILE A 243 -5.26 3.83 5.28
C ILE A 243 -6.18 2.67 5.63
N VAL A 244 -7.36 2.94 6.21
CA VAL A 244 -8.27 1.85 6.62
C VAL A 244 -8.80 1.06 5.42
N VAL A 245 -9.26 1.75 4.38
CA VAL A 245 -9.93 1.11 3.23
C VAL A 245 -8.94 0.37 2.35
N PHE A 246 -7.74 0.94 2.15
CA PHE A 246 -6.79 0.44 1.15
C PHE A 246 -5.52 -0.18 1.72
N SER A 247 -5.17 0.05 2.99
CA SER A 247 -4.07 -0.68 3.65
C SER A 247 -4.60 -1.75 4.59
N GLU A 248 -5.48 -1.38 5.53
CA GLU A 248 -5.87 -2.30 6.61
C GLU A 248 -6.80 -3.42 6.11
N ALA A 249 -7.70 -3.12 5.17
CA ALA A 249 -8.53 -4.14 4.51
C ALA A 249 -7.71 -5.13 3.67
N LEU A 250 -6.48 -4.78 3.27
CA LEU A 250 -5.57 -5.75 2.64
C LEU A 250 -4.81 -6.61 3.65
N ARG A 251 -4.62 -6.13 4.88
CA ARG A 251 -3.90 -6.86 5.93
C ARG A 251 -4.79 -7.87 6.64
N PHE A 252 -6.09 -7.55 6.80
CA PHE A 252 -7.00 -8.30 7.67
C PHE A 252 -8.33 -8.64 7.03
N ARG A 253 -8.75 -9.90 7.17
CA ARG A 253 -10.02 -10.41 6.65
C ARG A 253 -11.23 -9.76 7.32
N SER A 254 -11.20 -9.55 8.63
CA SER A 254 -12.32 -8.90 9.31
C SER A 254 -12.51 -7.44 8.88
N LEU A 255 -11.41 -6.73 8.59
CA LEU A 255 -11.48 -5.37 8.04
C LEU A 255 -11.93 -5.37 6.58
N TYR A 256 -11.46 -6.30 5.75
CA TYR A 256 -11.96 -6.48 4.39
C TYR A 256 -13.49 -6.64 4.38
N ASN A 257 -14.01 -7.57 5.18
CA ASN A 257 -15.45 -7.85 5.26
C ASN A 257 -16.24 -6.64 5.78
N GLU A 258 -15.74 -5.96 6.82
CA GLU A 258 -16.38 -4.77 7.36
C GLU A 258 -16.42 -3.63 6.34
N ILE A 259 -15.32 -3.36 5.64
CA ILE A 259 -15.26 -2.30 4.63
C ILE A 259 -16.12 -2.62 3.43
N LEU A 260 -16.09 -3.86 2.93
CA LEU A 260 -16.98 -4.30 1.85
C LEU A 260 -18.44 -4.09 2.25
N LYS A 261 -18.85 -4.57 3.43
CA LYS A 261 -20.20 -4.36 3.95
C LYS A 261 -20.59 -2.88 4.00
N ARG A 262 -19.70 -2.00 4.49
CA ARG A 262 -19.95 -0.55 4.56
C ARG A 262 -20.11 0.07 3.18
N LEU A 263 -19.33 -0.37 2.19
CA LEU A 263 -19.42 0.13 0.82
C LEU A 263 -20.70 -0.31 0.10
N THR A 264 -21.30 -1.42 0.49
CA THR A 264 -22.41 -2.04 -0.24
C THR A 264 -23.77 -1.83 0.43
N GLU A 265 -23.81 -1.90 1.77
CA GLU A 265 -25.05 -1.86 2.56
C GLU A 265 -25.31 -0.49 3.21
N LEU A 266 -24.27 0.25 3.60
CA LEU A 266 -24.44 1.55 4.24
C LEU A 266 -24.48 2.65 3.18
N ARG A 267 -25.66 2.81 2.58
CA ARG A 267 -25.82 3.88 1.59
C ARG A 267 -25.86 5.26 2.27
N TRP A 268 -26.73 5.53 3.25
CA TRP A 268 -27.12 6.94 3.46
C TRP A 268 -26.98 7.54 4.86
N ASP A 269 -26.88 6.76 5.95
CA ASP A 269 -26.63 7.35 7.28
C ASP A 269 -25.82 6.41 8.18
N ASP A 270 -24.97 7.04 8.99
CA ASP A 270 -23.98 6.49 9.92
C ASP A 270 -22.64 6.07 9.31
N ALA A 271 -21.83 7.08 9.03
CA ALA A 271 -20.39 6.96 9.11
C ALA A 271 -20.03 6.55 10.57
N GLN A 272 -19.98 5.24 10.84
CA GLN A 272 -19.72 4.68 12.17
C GLN A 272 -18.21 4.53 12.42
N THR A 273 -17.79 4.69 13.67
CA THR A 273 -16.44 4.31 14.06
C THR A 273 -16.26 2.81 13.86
N LEU A 274 -15.05 2.38 13.50
CA LEU A 274 -14.75 0.95 13.47
C LEU A 274 -14.90 0.36 14.87
N HIS A 275 -15.41 -0.87 14.95
CA HIS A 275 -15.52 -1.59 16.21
C HIS A 275 -14.15 -1.65 16.91
N PRO A 276 -14.05 -1.41 18.24
CA PRO A 276 -12.76 -1.32 18.94
C PRO A 276 -11.83 -2.53 18.75
N ARG A 277 -12.39 -3.71 18.49
CA ARG A 277 -11.63 -4.93 18.17
C ARG A 277 -10.82 -4.78 16.87
N LEU A 278 -11.38 -4.15 15.83
CA LEU A 278 -10.68 -3.95 14.55
C LEU A 278 -9.47 -3.02 14.73
N TRP A 279 -9.59 -2.00 15.57
CA TRP A 279 -8.45 -1.16 15.94
C TRP A 279 -7.35 -1.90 16.70
N LYS A 280 -7.70 -2.93 17.49
CA LYS A 280 -6.68 -3.77 18.13
C LYS A 280 -5.90 -4.57 17.09
N LEU A 281 -6.56 -5.00 16.00
CA LEU A 281 -5.91 -5.67 14.87
C LEU A 281 -4.97 -4.71 14.14
N ILE A 282 -5.48 -3.54 13.73
CA ILE A 282 -4.68 -2.48 13.06
C ILE A 282 -3.40 -2.19 13.84
N ASN A 283 -3.53 -1.89 15.13
CA ASN A 283 -2.38 -1.56 15.98
C ASN A 283 -1.48 -2.77 16.31
N GLY A 284 -1.98 -3.99 16.10
CA GLY A 284 -1.32 -5.25 16.45
C GLY A 284 -0.73 -5.99 15.25
N TRP A 285 -0.83 -5.48 14.03
CA TRP A 285 -0.48 -6.21 12.81
C TRP A 285 0.96 -6.73 12.78
N GLY A 286 1.94 -5.90 13.15
CA GLY A 286 3.34 -6.32 13.23
C GLY A 286 3.53 -7.42 14.28
N THR A 287 2.93 -7.27 15.46
CA THR A 287 3.01 -8.28 16.52
C THR A 287 2.35 -9.60 16.13
N LEU A 288 1.19 -9.56 15.47
CA LEU A 288 0.48 -10.74 14.98
C LEU A 288 1.28 -11.46 13.90
N SER A 289 1.88 -10.70 12.98
CA SER A 289 2.76 -11.26 11.94
C SER A 289 3.95 -11.97 12.57
N ASN A 290 4.61 -11.36 13.56
CA ASN A 290 5.76 -11.96 14.24
C ASN A 290 5.37 -13.16 15.10
N PHE A 291 4.20 -13.12 15.76
CA PHE A 291 3.67 -14.23 16.54
C PHE A 291 3.37 -15.45 15.67
N MET A 292 2.66 -15.27 14.56
CA MET A 292 2.39 -16.32 13.58
C MET A 292 3.69 -16.97 13.09
N GLN A 293 4.69 -16.16 12.71
CA GLN A 293 5.99 -16.66 12.26
C GLN A 293 6.71 -17.47 13.34
N LYS A 294 6.56 -17.08 14.62
CA LYS A 294 7.10 -17.85 15.75
C LYS A 294 6.41 -19.19 15.94
N MET A 295 5.08 -19.24 15.88
CA MET A 295 4.36 -20.50 16.02
C MET A 295 4.80 -21.51 14.97
N LEU A 296 4.91 -21.07 13.71
CA LEU A 296 5.38 -21.92 12.61
C LEU A 296 6.82 -22.38 12.81
N HIS A 297 7.68 -21.52 13.36
CA HIS A 297 9.05 -21.90 13.69
C HIS A 297 9.10 -22.97 14.79
N ASP A 298 8.35 -22.77 15.87
CA ASP A 298 8.35 -23.69 17.01
C ASP A 298 7.71 -25.05 16.63
N GLU A 299 6.80 -25.10 15.66
CA GLU A 299 6.27 -26.34 15.06
C GLU A 299 7.21 -27.00 14.04
N GLY A 300 8.36 -26.39 13.75
CA GLY A 300 9.32 -26.88 12.75
C GLY A 300 8.85 -26.73 11.30
N THR A 301 7.71 -26.08 11.07
CA THR A 301 7.15 -25.83 9.73
C THR A 301 7.79 -24.61 9.07
N LEU A 302 8.43 -23.72 9.84
CA LEU A 302 9.21 -22.57 9.36
C LEU A 302 10.64 -22.55 9.95
N ASP A 303 11.64 -23.00 9.17
CA ASP A 303 13.06 -23.00 9.52
C ASP A 303 13.61 -21.56 9.43
N LEU A 304 13.31 -20.77 10.45
CA LEU A 304 13.91 -19.46 10.69
C LEU A 304 15.21 -19.63 11.46
N ALA A 305 16.21 -20.24 10.84
CA ALA A 305 17.59 -20.18 11.31
C ALA A 305 18.16 -18.76 11.13
N THR A 306 17.49 -17.74 11.69
CA THR A 306 18.01 -16.59 12.46
C THR A 306 16.88 -15.59 12.81
N VAL A 307 16.67 -15.42 14.13
CA VAL A 307 16.12 -14.26 14.87
C VAL A 307 14.67 -13.83 14.59
N LEU A 308 13.71 -14.58 15.15
CA LEU A 308 12.49 -13.92 15.66
C LEU A 308 12.80 -13.21 16.98
N PRO A 309 12.05 -12.16 17.36
CA PRO A 309 12.22 -11.53 18.66
C PRO A 309 12.14 -12.56 19.79
N SER A 310 13.18 -12.62 20.62
CA SER A 310 13.27 -13.58 21.73
C SER A 310 12.12 -13.42 22.73
N LYS A 311 11.52 -12.23 22.79
CA LYS A 311 10.31 -11.92 23.56
C LYS A 311 9.27 -11.23 22.67
N LEU A 312 8.17 -11.93 22.40
CA LEU A 312 6.95 -11.30 21.89
C LEU A 312 6.17 -10.76 23.08
N SER A 313 6.15 -9.44 23.22
CA SER A 313 5.14 -8.76 24.02
C SER A 313 3.80 -8.95 23.31
N MET A 314 2.96 -9.87 23.81
CA MET A 314 1.62 -10.07 23.28
C MET A 314 0.72 -8.94 23.80
N PRO A 315 0.25 -8.00 22.96
CA PRO A 315 -0.81 -7.10 23.39
C PRO A 315 -2.06 -7.91 23.72
N PHE A 316 -2.79 -7.43 24.73
CA PHE A 316 -4.00 -8.06 25.26
C PHE A 316 -4.98 -8.55 24.17
N GLY A 317 -5.31 -9.84 24.19
CA GLY A 317 -6.44 -10.42 23.44
C GLY A 317 -6.09 -11.36 22.29
N PHE A 318 -4.82 -11.62 22.00
CA PHE A 318 -4.39 -12.51 20.91
C PHE A 318 -3.69 -13.80 21.37
N ALA A 319 -3.43 -13.95 22.68
CA ALA A 319 -2.70 -15.09 23.24
C ALA A 319 -3.41 -16.46 23.06
N THR A 320 -4.70 -16.45 22.71
CA THR A 320 -5.50 -17.67 22.49
C THR A 320 -5.68 -18.00 21.00
N MET A 321 -5.15 -17.17 20.08
CA MET A 321 -5.26 -17.47 18.64
C MET A 321 -4.32 -18.61 18.26
N THR A 322 -4.85 -19.53 17.47
CA THR A 322 -4.11 -20.63 16.85
C THR A 322 -3.57 -20.23 15.47
N ILE A 323 -2.70 -21.06 14.89
CA ILE A 323 -2.29 -20.89 13.48
C ILE A 323 -3.50 -20.92 12.55
N GLY A 324 -4.49 -21.78 12.83
CA GLY A 324 -5.74 -21.87 12.08
C GLY A 324 -6.54 -20.56 12.10
N ASP A 325 -6.57 -19.86 13.24
CA ASP A 325 -7.23 -18.56 13.37
C ASP A 325 -6.52 -17.44 12.58
N LEU A 326 -5.21 -17.60 12.31
CA LEU A 326 -4.40 -16.59 11.63
C LEU A 326 -4.32 -16.83 10.13
N ILE A 327 -4.07 -18.06 9.69
CA ILE A 327 -3.79 -18.41 8.28
C ILE A 327 -4.55 -19.64 7.77
N GLY A 328 -5.47 -20.20 8.55
CA GLY A 328 -6.35 -21.29 8.10
C GLY A 328 -7.45 -20.82 7.15
N PRO A 329 -8.44 -21.67 6.81
CA PRO A 329 -9.51 -21.37 5.85
C PRO A 329 -10.39 -20.13 6.16
N GLN A 330 -10.36 -19.66 7.41
CA GLN A 330 -11.02 -18.43 7.86
C GLN A 330 -10.03 -17.50 8.57
N GLY A 331 -8.75 -17.64 8.25
CA GLY A 331 -7.64 -16.94 8.89
C GLY A 331 -7.77 -15.43 8.77
N GLU A 332 -7.42 -14.75 9.86
CA GLU A 332 -7.51 -13.30 9.99
C GLU A 332 -6.48 -12.54 9.12
N LEU A 333 -5.27 -13.08 8.96
CA LEU A 333 -4.20 -12.43 8.19
C LEU A 333 -4.39 -12.67 6.69
N MET A 334 -4.35 -11.59 5.92
CA MET A 334 -4.35 -11.60 4.45
C MET A 334 -3.00 -11.21 3.87
N VAL A 335 -2.17 -10.49 4.64
CA VAL A 335 -0.77 -10.15 4.35
C VAL A 335 0.00 -10.12 5.68
N ALA A 336 1.20 -10.67 5.72
CA ALA A 336 2.04 -10.70 6.91
C ALA A 336 3.29 -9.81 6.75
N LYS A 337 3.56 -8.97 7.76
CA LYS A 337 4.78 -8.18 7.82
C LYS A 337 5.98 -9.09 8.07
N ARG A 338 7.10 -8.80 7.41
CA ARG A 338 8.41 -9.34 7.77
C ARG A 338 9.19 -8.31 8.58
N ASP A 339 9.71 -8.76 9.71
CA ASP A 339 10.47 -7.93 10.66
C ASP A 339 11.75 -8.70 11.02
N LEU A 340 12.62 -8.90 10.02
CA LEU A 340 13.88 -9.64 10.18
C LEU A 340 15.10 -8.78 9.86
N ASP A 341 16.15 -9.04 10.63
CA ASP A 341 17.51 -8.54 10.40
C ASP A 341 18.31 -9.43 9.42
N HIS A 342 17.99 -10.74 9.29
CA HIS A 342 18.65 -11.64 8.32
C HIS A 342 17.96 -13.01 8.13
N ILE A 343 18.00 -13.56 6.91
CA ILE A 343 17.71 -14.97 6.61
C ILE A 343 18.95 -15.56 5.92
N SER A 344 19.42 -16.72 6.37
CA SER A 344 20.54 -17.41 5.69
C SER A 344 20.13 -17.89 4.29
N GLN A 345 21.02 -17.73 3.31
CA GLN A 345 20.78 -18.16 1.92
C GLN A 345 20.41 -19.64 1.79
N GLU A 346 20.97 -20.52 2.63
CA GLU A 346 20.69 -21.95 2.62
C GLU A 346 19.26 -22.29 3.09
N ALA A 347 18.70 -21.52 4.02
CA ALA A 347 17.32 -21.69 4.50
C ALA A 347 16.30 -21.16 3.48
N LEU A 348 16.66 -20.12 2.73
CA LEU A 348 15.88 -19.62 1.60
C LEU A 348 15.81 -20.65 0.47
N GLN A 349 16.96 -21.23 0.10
CA GLN A 349 17.10 -22.16 -1.01
C GLN A 349 16.31 -23.45 -0.81
N ARG A 350 16.36 -24.06 0.39
CA ARG A 350 15.59 -25.26 0.70
C ARG A 350 14.07 -25.07 0.64
N ARG A 351 13.57 -23.83 0.70
CA ARG A 351 12.13 -23.53 0.82
C ARG A 351 11.51 -22.96 -0.45
N SER A 352 12.26 -22.24 -1.27
CA SER A 352 11.81 -21.88 -2.62
C SER A 352 11.53 -23.12 -3.48
N GLU A 353 12.23 -24.21 -3.21
CA GLU A 353 12.04 -25.51 -3.89
C GLU A 353 10.75 -26.24 -3.45
N VAL A 354 10.14 -25.85 -2.33
CA VAL A 354 8.96 -26.52 -1.75
C VAL A 354 7.67 -25.71 -1.96
N ASP A 355 7.72 -24.36 -1.86
CA ASP A 355 6.55 -23.47 -1.96
C ASP A 355 6.83 -22.14 -2.68
N GLY A 356 7.84 -22.08 -3.56
CA GLY A 356 8.27 -20.83 -4.21
C GLY A 356 7.18 -20.17 -5.06
N ALA A 357 7.07 -18.84 -4.97
CA ALA A 357 6.21 -17.98 -5.80
C ALA A 357 6.60 -17.94 -7.30
N ALA A 358 7.34 -18.94 -7.78
CA ALA A 358 7.66 -19.11 -9.19
C ALA A 358 6.38 -19.52 -9.92
N ASN A 359 5.70 -18.53 -10.52
CA ASN A 359 4.66 -18.60 -11.57
C ASN A 359 3.48 -17.63 -11.36
N VAL A 360 3.47 -16.80 -10.31
CA VAL A 360 2.43 -15.75 -10.21
C VAL A 360 2.90 -14.54 -11.01
N GLN A 361 2.37 -14.35 -12.22
CA GLN A 361 2.54 -13.09 -12.95
C GLN A 361 1.82 -11.98 -12.19
N ASP A 362 2.49 -10.84 -11.96
CA ASP A 362 1.83 -9.64 -11.45
C ASP A 362 0.69 -9.30 -12.42
N PRO A 363 -0.58 -9.30 -11.97
CA PRO A 363 -1.71 -9.20 -12.87
C PRO A 363 -1.84 -7.82 -13.52
N GLY A 364 -0.92 -6.88 -13.28
CA GLY A 364 -0.73 -5.61 -14.00
C GLY A 364 -1.98 -5.13 -14.71
N PHE A 365 -2.79 -4.29 -14.05
CA PHE A 365 -4.06 -3.87 -14.63
C PHE A 365 -3.82 -3.22 -16.00
N PRO A 366 -4.60 -3.58 -17.04
CA PRO A 366 -4.50 -2.90 -18.31
C PRO A 366 -4.77 -1.40 -18.11
N SER A 367 -3.88 -0.57 -18.65
CA SER A 367 -4.09 0.88 -18.74
C SER A 367 -5.42 1.14 -19.45
N PRO A 368 -6.21 2.17 -19.08
CA PRO A 368 -7.45 2.53 -19.76
C PRO A 368 -7.29 2.97 -21.23
N THR A 369 -6.12 2.82 -21.84
CA THR A 369 -5.78 3.28 -23.19
C THR A 369 -5.47 2.14 -24.16
N ALA A 370 -6.10 0.97 -24.00
CA ALA A 370 -6.23 0.02 -25.10
C ALA A 370 -7.48 0.40 -25.91
N THR A 371 -7.23 1.12 -26.99
CA THR A 371 -8.15 1.55 -28.04
C THR A 371 -9.05 0.44 -28.56
N GLU A 372 -10.25 0.84 -28.94
CA GLU A 372 -11.17 0.14 -29.83
C GLU A 372 -10.41 -0.55 -30.98
N GLU A 373 -10.39 -1.89 -30.98
CA GLU A 373 -10.20 -2.66 -32.21
C GLU A 373 -11.54 -3.31 -32.55
N GLU A 374 -12.22 -2.63 -33.47
CA GLU A 374 -12.86 -3.19 -34.65
C GLU A 374 -13.53 -4.56 -34.48
N HIS A 375 -14.82 -4.51 -34.16
CA HIS A 375 -15.76 -5.49 -34.66
C HIS A 375 -15.86 -5.37 -36.19
N GLU A 376 -15.09 -6.19 -36.93
CA GLU A 376 -15.45 -6.58 -38.28
C GLU A 376 -15.42 -8.12 -38.42
N PHE A 377 -16.65 -8.65 -38.50
CA PHE A 377 -17.12 -9.95 -39.00
C PHE A 377 -16.64 -11.27 -38.38
#